data_AF-A0A8W8NMU3-F1
#
_entry.id   AF-A0A8W8NMU3-F1
#
_cell.length_a   1.000
_cell.length_b   1.000
_cell.length_c   1.000
_cell.angle_alpha   90.00
_cell.angle_beta   90.00
_cell.angle_gamma   90.00
#
_symmetry.space_group_name_H-M   'P 1'
#
loop_
_entity.id
_entity.type
_entity.pdbx_description
1 polymer ?
#
loop_
_entity_poly.entity_id
_entity_poly.type
_entity_poly.pdbx_seq_one_letter_code
_entity_poly.pdbx_strand_id
1 'polypeptide(L)'
;NVFNQFSDGKLEMDTFCLRNALKTLGITGSNKTIEALIIRFSLGEALTLERFMNCVIKVVTGHQLYRRRLKEKAATDSPSLPEVLCAHIYA
;
A
#
# COMPACT_ATOMS: atom_id res chain seq x y z
N ASN A 1 16.45 12.06 0.74
CA ASN A 1 15.81 11.14 1.71
C ASN A 1 14.39 11.65 1.93
N VAL A 2 13.34 10.90 1.55
CA VAL A 2 11.94 11.36 1.61
C VAL A 2 11.53 11.70 3.04
N PHE A 3 11.93 10.91 4.03
CA PHE A 3 11.61 11.21 5.43
C PHE A 3 12.10 12.60 5.85
N ASN A 4 13.34 12.94 5.51
CA ASN A 4 13.94 14.23 5.86
C ASN A 4 13.29 15.44 5.16
N GLN A 5 12.51 15.23 4.09
CA GLN A 5 11.76 16.32 3.44
C GLN A 5 10.52 16.72 4.24
N PHE A 6 10.02 15.81 5.07
CA PHE A 6 8.79 15.95 5.84
C PHE A 6 9.03 15.95 7.35
N SER A 7 10.29 15.81 7.79
CA SER A 7 10.63 15.87 9.20
C SER A 7 10.81 17.31 9.68
N ASP A 8 10.55 17.54 10.96
CA ASP A 8 10.66 18.84 11.63
C ASP A 8 12.12 19.24 11.97
N GLY A 9 13.11 18.51 11.45
CA GLY A 9 14.52 18.66 11.80
C GLY A 9 14.94 17.98 13.11
N LYS A 10 14.01 17.41 13.89
CA LYS A 10 14.26 16.69 15.16
C LYS A 10 14.14 15.17 15.04
N LEU A 11 14.34 14.63 13.83
CA LEU A 11 14.24 13.19 13.51
C LEU A 11 12.82 12.62 13.60
N GLU A 12 11.80 13.47 13.68
CA GLU A 12 10.40 13.09 13.69
C GLU A 12 9.64 13.73 12.53
N MET A 13 8.65 13.02 12.01
CA MET A 13 7.74 13.48 10.96
C MET A 13 6.33 13.57 11.54
N ASP A 14 5.66 14.69 11.31
CA ASP A 14 4.25 14.84 11.67
C ASP A 14 3.39 13.81 10.92
N THR A 15 2.43 13.20 11.62
CA THR A 15 1.42 12.31 11.05
C THR A 15 0.69 12.88 9.83
N PHE A 16 0.41 14.19 9.80
CA PHE A 16 -0.22 14.86 8.67
C PHE A 16 0.62 14.79 7.39
N CYS A 17 1.95 14.70 7.52
CA CYS A 17 2.86 14.59 6.39
C CYS A 17 2.94 13.18 5.81
N LEU A 18 2.47 12.14 6.53
CA LEU A 18 2.61 10.75 6.10
C LEU A 18 2.00 10.49 4.72
N ARG A 19 0.84 11.10 4.42
CA ARG A 19 0.21 10.99 3.10
C ARG A 19 1.13 11.46 1.98
N ASN A 20 1.74 12.63 2.16
CA ASN A 20 2.58 13.24 1.13
C ASN A 20 3.91 12.49 0.99
N ALA A 21 4.45 12.01 2.10
CA ALA A 21 5.63 11.14 2.10
C ALA A 21 5.37 9.84 1.33
N LEU A 22 4.26 9.15 1.60
CA LEU A 22 3.86 7.94 0.86
C LEU A 22 3.62 8.23 -0.63
N LYS A 23 2.94 9.34 -0.95
CA LYS A 23 2.70 9.75 -2.34
C LYS A 23 4.00 10.00 -3.10
N THR A 24 5.00 10.60 -2.45
CA THR A 24 6.34 10.82 -3.02
C THR A 24 7.06 9.51 -3.34
N LEU A 25 6.76 8.44 -2.59
CA LEU A 25 7.23 7.08 -2.85
C LEU A 25 6.36 6.33 -3.88
N GLY A 26 5.39 6.98 -4.51
CA GLY A 26 4.45 6.34 -5.44
C GLY A 26 3.38 5.47 -4.76
N ILE A 27 3.24 5.55 -3.44
CA ILE A 27 2.25 4.80 -2.67
C ILE A 27 1.02 5.69 -2.48
N THR A 28 -0.10 5.25 -3.04
CA THR A 28 -1.40 5.92 -2.89
C THR A 28 -2.43 4.99 -2.27
N GLY A 29 -3.33 5.52 -1.46
CA GLY A 29 -4.41 4.77 -0.85
C GLY A 29 -5.58 5.68 -0.48
N SER A 30 -6.71 5.06 -0.14
CA SER A 30 -7.90 5.78 0.35
C SER A 30 -7.60 6.52 1.66
N ASN A 31 -8.39 7.55 1.99
CA ASN A 31 -8.23 8.27 3.26
C ASN A 31 -8.27 7.33 4.47
N LYS A 32 -9.22 6.38 4.46
CA LYS A 32 -9.35 5.35 5.50
C LYS A 32 -8.08 4.50 5.63
N THR A 33 -7.44 4.15 4.52
CA THR A 33 -6.18 3.39 4.53
C THR A 33 -5.06 4.21 5.13
N ILE A 34 -4.93 5.49 4.75
CA ILE A 34 -3.90 6.37 5.30
C ILE A 34 -4.10 6.59 6.80
N GLU A 35 -5.34 6.83 7.25
CA GLU A 35 -5.68 6.94 8.68
C GLU A 35 -5.32 5.66 9.45
N ALA A 36 -5.63 4.48 8.91
CA ALA A 36 -5.24 3.21 9.53
C ALA A 36 -3.72 3.06 9.64
N LEU A 37 -2.95 3.52 8.64
CA LEU A 37 -1.48 3.52 8.71
C LEU A 37 -0.97 4.50 9.78
N ILE A 38 -1.56 5.70 9.87
CA ILE A 38 -1.24 6.68 10.92
C ILE A 38 -1.45 6.03 12.29
N ILE A 39 -2.67 5.54 12.57
CA ILE A 39 -3.03 4.90 13.84
C ILE A 39 -2.08 3.74 14.18
N ARG A 40 -1.68 2.94 13.18
CA ARG A 40 -0.89 1.73 13.40
C ARG A 40 0.59 2.02 13.70
N PHE A 41 1.15 3.07 13.11
CA PHE A 41 2.60 3.28 13.08
C PHE A 41 3.05 4.55 13.80
N SER A 42 2.18 5.54 14.01
CA SER A 42 2.52 6.74 14.78
C SER A 42 2.64 6.47 16.28
N LEU A 43 3.28 7.39 16.99
CA LEU A 43 3.24 7.50 18.44
C LEU A 43 2.73 8.91 18.77
N GLY A 44 1.45 9.01 19.11
CA GLY A 44 0.78 10.31 19.16
C GLY A 44 0.73 10.95 17.78
N GLU A 45 1.18 12.20 17.69
CA GLU A 45 1.15 13.04 16.48
C GLU A 45 2.43 12.95 15.64
N ALA A 46 3.38 12.08 16.01
CA ALA A 46 4.67 11.95 15.35
C ALA A 46 4.99 10.53 14.87
N LEU A 47 5.84 10.45 13.84
CA LEU A 47 6.48 9.24 13.34
C LEU A 47 7.99 9.42 13.35
N THR A 48 8.70 8.50 14.02
CA THR A 48 10.15 8.38 13.88
C THR A 48 10.53 7.77 12.53
N LEU A 49 11.80 7.93 12.12
CA LEU A 49 12.32 7.31 10.90
C LEU A 49 12.09 5.79 10.87
N GLU A 50 12.35 5.10 11.99
CA GLU A 50 12.15 3.65 12.10
C GLU A 50 10.70 3.26 11.86
N ARG A 51 9.75 4.00 12.47
CA ARG A 51 8.30 3.76 12.31
C ARG A 51 7.83 4.04 10.89
N PHE A 52 8.33 5.10 10.28
CA PHE A 52 8.08 5.41 8.87
C PHE A 52 8.59 4.29 7.96
N MET A 53 9.83 3.82 8.15
CA MET A 53 10.40 2.73 7.37
C MET A 53 9.60 1.44 7.54
N ASN A 54 9.23 1.09 8.77
CA ASN A 54 8.38 -0.07 9.05
C ASN A 54 7.01 0.03 8.37
N CYS A 55 6.39 1.21 8.36
CA CYS A 55 5.16 1.46 7.63
C CYS A 55 5.33 1.18 6.12
N VAL A 56 6.36 1.78 5.49
CA VAL A 56 6.64 1.60 4.06
C VAL A 56 6.89 0.13 3.71
N ILE A 57 7.73 -0.56 4.50
CA ILE A 57 8.03 -1.99 4.29
C ILE A 57 6.75 -2.82 4.35
N LYS A 58 5.91 -2.62 5.36
CA LYS A 58 4.65 -3.36 5.52
C LYS A 58 3.67 -3.10 4.38
N VAL A 59 3.56 -1.87 3.91
CA VAL A 59 2.69 -1.54 2.76
C VAL A 59 3.20 -2.21 1.48
N VAL A 60 4.49 -2.10 1.18
CA VAL A 60 5.07 -2.67 -0.05
C VAL A 60 4.99 -4.19 -0.05
N THR A 61 5.38 -4.84 1.05
CA THR A 61 5.28 -6.30 1.19
C THR A 61 3.85 -6.79 1.15
N GLY A 62 2.92 -6.10 1.83
CA GLY A 62 1.49 -6.40 1.77
C GLY A 62 0.93 -6.32 0.34
N HIS A 63 1.32 -5.29 -0.42
CA HIS A 63 0.92 -5.14 -1.82
C HIS A 63 1.50 -6.25 -2.72
N GLN A 64 2.76 -6.63 -2.52
CA GLN A 64 3.38 -7.75 -3.26
C GLN A 64 2.67 -9.07 -2.98
N LEU A 65 2.36 -9.37 -1.72
CA LEU A 65 1.62 -10.57 -1.31
C LEU A 65 0.21 -10.58 -1.90
N TYR A 66 -0.48 -9.43 -1.89
CA TYR A 66 -1.81 -9.30 -2.50
C TYR A 66 -1.76 -9.56 -4.01
N ARG A 67 -0.81 -8.94 -4.74
CA ARG A 67 -0.64 -9.19 -6.19
C ARG A 67 -0.33 -10.64 -6.50
N ARG A 68 0.48 -11.31 -5.68
CA ARG A 68 0.78 -12.74 -5.82
C ARG A 68 -0.49 -13.57 -5.67
N ARG A 69 -1.28 -13.34 -4.62
CA ARG A 69 -2.56 -14.04 -4.40
C ARG A 69 -3.56 -13.82 -5.52
N LEU A 70 -3.64 -12.62 -6.08
CA LEU A 70 -4.51 -12.35 -7.23
C LEU A 70 -4.10 -13.17 -8.46
N LYS A 71 -2.78 -13.30 -8.73
CA LYS A 71 -2.28 -14.12 -9.83
C LYS A 71 -2.59 -15.61 -9.62
N GLU A 72 -2.37 -16.10 -8.40
CA GLU A 72 -2.68 -17.49 -8.03
C GLU A 72 -4.19 -17.77 -8.19
N LYS A 73 -5.04 -16.85 -7.72
CA LYS A 73 -6.50 -16.95 -7.87
C LYS A 73 -6.94 -16.89 -9.33
N ALA A 74 -6.37 -15.99 -10.13
CA ALA A 74 -6.67 -15.91 -11.56
C ALA A 74 -6.25 -17.19 -12.30
N ALA A 75 -5.14 -17.81 -11.91
CA ALA A 75 -4.71 -19.08 -12.48
C ALA A 75 -5.65 -20.23 -12.12
N THR A 76 -6.29 -20.21 -10.95
CA THR A 76 -7.28 -21.21 -10.53
C THR A 76 -8.70 -20.94 -11.06
N ASP A 77 -9.07 -19.66 -11.25
CA ASP A 77 -10.39 -19.22 -11.72
C ASP A 77 -10.41 -18.96 -13.26
N SER A 78 -9.37 -19.35 -13.99
CA SER A 78 -9.35 -19.18 -15.45
C SER A 78 -10.39 -20.11 -16.09
N PRO A 79 -11.39 -19.57 -16.81
CA PRO A 79 -12.37 -20.41 -17.51
C PRO A 79 -11.66 -21.26 -18.54
N SER A 80 -12.13 -22.50 -18.68
CA SER A 80 -11.60 -23.42 -19.68
C SER A 80 -11.84 -22.88 -21.09
N LEU A 81 -10.98 -23.23 -22.05
CA LEU A 81 -11.14 -22.81 -23.45
C LEU A 81 -12.57 -23.09 -24.00
N PRO A 82 -13.23 -24.23 -23.66
CA PRO A 82 -14.63 -24.45 -24.01
C PRO A 82 -15.62 -23.45 -23.42
N GLU A 83 -15.46 -23.02 -22.16
CA GLU A 83 -16.34 -22.04 -21.51
C GLU A 83 -16.20 -20.65 -22.16
N VAL A 84 -14.99 -20.26 -22.53
CA VAL A 84 -14.73 -19.00 -23.26
C VAL A 84 -15.34 -19.04 -24.67
N LEU A 85 -15.21 -20.16 -25.38
CA LEU A 85 -15.79 -20.33 -26.71
C LEU A 85 -17.33 -20.32 -26.68
N CYS A 86 -17.95 -21.00 -25.70
CA CYS A 86 -19.40 -20.94 -25.50
C CYS A 86 -19.88 -19.52 -25.21
N ALA A 87 -19.17 -18.78 -24.36
CA ALA A 87 -19.51 -17.39 -24.06
C ALA A 87 -19.34 -16.45 -25.26
N HIS A 88 -18.43 -16.74 -26.21
CA HIS A 88 -18.18 -15.88 -27.37
C HIS A 88 -19.08 -16.20 -28.58
N ILE A 89 -19.51 -17.46 -28.71
CA ILE A 89 -20.37 -17.92 -29.82
C ILE A 89 -21.85 -17.66 -29.52
N TYR A 90 -22.25 -17.67 -28.23
CA TYR A 90 -23.65 -17.57 -27.81
C TYR A 90 -24.00 -16.29 -27.02
N ALA A 91 -23.11 -15.29 -26.97
CA ALA A 91 -23.41 -13.95 -26.45
C ALA A 91 -23.74 -12.94 -27.57
#